data_AF-Q32NA3-F1
#
_entry.id   AF-Q32NA3-F1
#
_cell.length_a   1.000
_cell.length_b   1.000
_cell.length_c   1.000
_cell.angle_alpha   90.00
_cell.angle_beta   90.00
_cell.angle_gamma   90.00
#
_symmetry.space_group_name_H-M   'P 1'
#
loop_
_entity.id
_entity.type
_entity.pdbx_description
1 polymer ?
#
loop_
_entity_poly.entity_id
_entity_poly.type
_entity_poly.pdbx_seq_one_letter_code
_entity_poly.pdbx_strand_id
1 'polypeptide(L)'
;ASLSHVSRKVRLLVSSIQAVLASTAGYIVASSCKDVIHDQHWLAATYTRFAVPYFIYDIYAMYLCYEHKHKLKGHSGGWSLTRAYLYKEFLMILHHVFMVAVCFPVSVLWRDGKGDFFLGCMLMAEVSTPFVCFGKILIQYKKQHTLLHRVNGVLMLVTFFCCRLLLFPYMYWVYGQRVGLPLYRVPFNLSPEYNLGAAILMAPQVYWFYLICRRAYTLFRQSVLSQRPKNGHPAPVSTSAKEQDCSQ
;
A
#
# COMPACT_ATOMS: atom_id res chain seq x y z
N ALA A 1 -11.70 13.12 20.84
CA ALA A 1 -10.34 12.82 20.32
C ALA A 1 -9.93 11.35 20.52
N SER A 2 -10.00 10.78 21.74
CA SER A 2 -9.53 9.42 22.05
C SER A 2 -10.05 8.30 21.12
N LEU A 3 -11.37 8.23 20.88
CA LEU A 3 -12.01 7.21 20.03
C LEU A 3 -11.47 7.17 18.59
N SER A 4 -11.17 8.32 17.98
CA SER A 4 -10.60 8.41 16.62
C SER A 4 -9.22 7.76 16.50
N HIS A 5 -8.40 7.96 17.53
CA HIS A 5 -7.05 7.46 17.58
C HIS A 5 -7.06 5.95 17.85
N VAL A 6 -7.97 5.50 18.71
CA VAL A 6 -8.18 4.06 18.99
C VAL A 6 -8.66 3.34 17.73
N SER A 7 -9.74 3.81 17.09
CA SER A 7 -10.28 3.19 15.87
C SER A 7 -9.23 3.10 14.75
N ARG A 8 -8.44 4.17 14.55
CA ARG A 8 -7.36 4.17 13.56
C ARG A 8 -6.24 3.19 13.90
N LYS A 9 -5.86 3.06 15.18
CA LYS A 9 -4.83 2.10 15.62
C LYS A 9 -5.30 0.66 15.46
N VAL A 10 -6.53 0.37 15.87
CA VAL A 10 -7.15 -0.96 15.73
C VAL A 10 -7.15 -1.36 14.26
N ARG A 11 -7.62 -0.51 13.35
CA ARG A 11 -7.59 -0.83 11.91
C ARG A 11 -6.18 -1.12 11.40
N LEU A 12 -5.18 -0.30 11.77
CA LEU A 12 -3.79 -0.54 11.34
C LEU A 12 -3.23 -1.86 11.88
N LEU A 13 -3.62 -2.26 13.08
CA LEU A 13 -3.23 -3.53 13.68
C LEU A 13 -3.90 -4.71 12.98
N VAL A 14 -5.22 -4.64 12.77
CA VAL A 14 -5.98 -5.68 12.05
C VAL A 14 -5.45 -5.85 10.63
N SER A 15 -5.15 -4.73 9.93
CA SER A 15 -4.54 -4.76 8.61
C SER A 15 -3.12 -5.35 8.61
N SER A 16 -2.32 -5.09 9.64
CA SER A 16 -0.98 -5.68 9.76
C SER A 16 -1.05 -7.19 10.01
N ILE A 17 -1.95 -7.65 10.89
CA ILE A 17 -2.17 -9.08 11.14
C ILE A 17 -2.60 -9.76 9.84
N GLN A 18 -3.56 -9.16 9.15
CA GLN A 18 -4.03 -9.74 7.90
C GLN A 18 -2.94 -9.83 6.84
N ALA A 19 -2.11 -8.80 6.73
CA ALA A 19 -1.01 -8.83 5.79
C ALA A 19 0.03 -9.92 6.11
N VAL A 20 0.29 -10.19 7.39
CA VAL A 20 1.16 -11.31 7.81
C VAL A 20 0.52 -12.65 7.45
N LEU A 21 -0.78 -12.83 7.72
CA LEU A 21 -1.51 -14.05 7.34
C LEU A 21 -1.47 -14.27 5.82
N ALA A 22 -1.70 -13.20 5.03
CA ALA A 22 -1.69 -13.25 3.57
C ALA A 22 -0.33 -13.65 3.04
N SER A 23 0.71 -12.98 3.54
CA SER A 23 2.08 -13.22 3.12
C SER A 23 2.54 -14.62 3.48
N THR A 24 2.16 -15.12 4.65
CA THR A 24 2.51 -16.48 5.12
C THR A 24 1.78 -17.52 4.28
N ALA A 25 0.48 -17.35 4.06
CA ALA A 25 -0.29 -18.24 3.19
C ALA A 25 0.26 -18.25 1.77
N GLY A 26 0.59 -17.07 1.24
CA GLY A 26 1.19 -16.89 -0.09
C GLY A 26 2.53 -17.60 -0.22
N TYR A 27 3.41 -17.43 0.77
CA TYR A 27 4.70 -18.12 0.82
C TYR A 27 4.55 -19.65 0.85
N ILE A 28 3.67 -20.17 1.71
CA ILE A 28 3.41 -21.62 1.80
C ILE A 28 2.93 -22.14 0.45
N VAL A 29 1.91 -21.51 -0.16
CA VAL A 29 1.37 -21.94 -1.46
C VAL A 29 2.47 -21.90 -2.54
N ALA A 30 3.19 -20.79 -2.66
CA ALA A 30 4.23 -20.62 -3.69
C ALA A 30 5.39 -21.60 -3.51
N SER A 31 5.76 -21.94 -2.27
CA SER A 31 6.83 -22.91 -1.99
C SER A 31 6.41 -24.38 -2.16
N SER A 32 5.11 -24.68 -2.06
CA SER A 32 4.57 -26.04 -2.17
C SER A 32 4.30 -26.46 -3.62
N CYS A 33 3.99 -25.52 -4.52
CA CYS A 33 3.72 -25.80 -5.93
C CYS A 33 5.03 -25.99 -6.70
N LYS A 34 5.23 -27.18 -7.30
CA LYS A 34 6.36 -27.49 -8.19
C LYS A 34 6.02 -27.13 -9.64
N ASP A 35 4.84 -27.52 -10.12
CA ASP A 35 4.30 -27.02 -11.39
C ASP A 35 3.51 -25.74 -11.15
N VAL A 36 4.02 -24.64 -11.69
CA VAL A 36 3.46 -23.30 -11.44
C VAL A 36 2.08 -23.07 -12.06
N ILE A 37 1.63 -23.92 -12.98
CA ILE A 37 0.33 -23.82 -13.65
C ILE A 37 -0.66 -24.86 -13.14
N HIS A 38 -0.22 -26.10 -12.94
CA HIS A 38 -1.15 -27.21 -12.70
C HIS A 38 -1.23 -27.66 -11.24
N ASP A 39 -0.22 -27.36 -10.41
CA ASP A 39 -0.29 -27.74 -9.00
C ASP A 39 -1.32 -26.91 -8.26
N GLN A 40 -2.01 -27.58 -7.34
CA GLN A 40 -3.01 -26.99 -6.48
C GLN A 40 -2.58 -27.06 -5.02
N HIS A 41 -2.95 -26.03 -4.26
CA HIS A 41 -2.76 -26.00 -2.82
C HIS A 41 -4.04 -25.52 -2.14
N TRP A 42 -4.58 -26.35 -1.24
CA TRP A 42 -5.85 -26.08 -0.54
C TRP A 42 -5.88 -24.70 0.12
N LEU A 43 -4.73 -24.26 0.67
CA LEU A 43 -4.59 -22.98 1.35
C LEU A 43 -4.88 -21.80 0.43
N ALA A 44 -4.58 -21.90 -0.86
CA ALA A 44 -4.84 -20.84 -1.82
C ALA A 44 -6.35 -20.54 -1.91
N ALA A 45 -7.18 -21.57 -2.04
CA ALA A 45 -8.63 -21.42 -2.11
C ALA A 45 -9.24 -21.05 -0.75
N THR A 46 -8.79 -21.67 0.35
CA THR A 46 -9.31 -21.40 1.69
C THR A 46 -8.99 -19.98 2.14
N TYR A 47 -7.74 -19.54 1.95
CA TYR A 47 -7.32 -18.20 2.34
C TYR A 47 -8.03 -17.11 1.52
N THR A 48 -8.19 -17.35 0.23
CA THR A 48 -8.89 -16.42 -0.67
C THR A 48 -10.33 -16.20 -0.22
N ARG A 49 -11.06 -17.25 0.19
CA ARG A 49 -12.42 -17.13 0.76
C ARG A 49 -12.43 -16.40 2.11
N PHE A 50 -11.42 -16.62 2.94
CA PHE A 50 -11.27 -15.91 4.21
C PHE A 50 -10.94 -14.41 4.02
N ALA A 51 -10.19 -14.05 2.98
CA ALA A 51 -9.78 -12.67 2.75
C ALA A 51 -10.92 -11.76 2.26
N VAL A 52 -11.91 -12.28 1.52
CA VAL A 52 -13.06 -11.48 1.02
C VAL A 52 -13.77 -10.66 2.11
N PRO A 53 -14.27 -11.27 3.21
CA PRO A 53 -14.94 -10.51 4.26
C PRO A 53 -14.02 -9.48 4.93
N TYR A 54 -12.71 -9.75 5.01
CA TYR A 54 -11.75 -8.76 5.50
C TYR A 54 -11.66 -7.54 4.57
N PHE A 55 -11.60 -7.71 3.25
CA PHE A 55 -11.52 -6.59 2.31
C PHE A 55 -12.79 -5.71 2.38
N ILE A 56 -13.96 -6.34 2.56
CA ILE A 56 -15.23 -5.62 2.78
C ILE A 56 -15.17 -4.85 4.10
N TYR A 57 -14.71 -5.49 5.18
CA TYR A 57 -14.50 -4.84 6.48
C TYR A 57 -13.55 -3.65 6.38
N ASP A 58 -12.44 -3.75 5.65
CA ASP A 58 -11.44 -2.67 5.58
C ASP A 58 -11.99 -1.44 4.83
N ILE A 59 -12.79 -1.61 3.77
CA ILE A 59 -13.52 -0.52 3.12
C ILE A 59 -14.40 0.23 4.14
N TYR A 60 -15.15 -0.51 4.95
CA TYR A 60 -16.03 0.06 5.97
C TYR A 60 -15.23 0.76 7.09
N ALA A 61 -14.16 0.14 7.58
CA ALA A 61 -13.29 0.69 8.61
C ALA A 61 -12.54 1.95 8.13
N MET A 62 -12.17 2.03 6.85
CA MET A 62 -11.63 3.22 6.22
C MET A 62 -12.65 4.37 6.22
N TYR A 63 -13.90 4.09 5.83
CA TYR A 63 -14.99 5.07 5.82
C TYR A 63 -15.27 5.61 7.22
N LEU A 64 -15.45 4.75 8.23
CA LEU A 64 -15.71 5.17 9.61
C LEU A 64 -14.62 6.07 10.17
N CYS A 65 -13.35 5.75 9.91
CA CYS A 65 -12.24 6.58 10.33
C CYS A 65 -12.20 7.93 9.61
N TYR A 66 -12.59 7.98 8.33
CA TYR A 66 -12.69 9.24 7.59
C TYR A 66 -13.82 10.11 8.15
N GLU A 67 -15.01 9.54 8.32
CA GLU A 67 -16.17 10.22 8.87
C GLU A 67 -15.87 10.79 10.26
N HIS A 68 -15.32 9.96 11.15
CA HIS A 68 -15.02 10.39 12.51
C HIS A 68 -13.93 11.48 12.57
N LYS A 69 -12.91 11.42 11.70
CA LYS A 69 -11.89 12.48 11.57
C LYS A 69 -12.51 13.82 11.14
N HIS A 70 -13.53 13.80 10.28
CA HIS A 70 -14.20 14.99 9.79
C HIS A 70 -15.28 15.52 10.76
N LYS A 71 -15.98 14.65 11.49
CA LYS A 71 -16.87 15.04 12.59
C LYS A 71 -16.13 15.82 13.68
N LEU A 72 -14.90 15.41 14.02
CA LEU A 72 -14.04 16.15 14.95
C LEU A 72 -13.63 17.55 14.46
N LYS A 73 -13.75 17.82 13.16
CA LYS A 73 -13.48 19.14 12.55
C LYS A 73 -14.76 19.96 12.36
N GLY A 74 -15.86 19.59 13.03
CA GLY A 74 -17.13 20.31 12.96
C GLY A 74 -17.89 20.16 11.64
N HIS A 75 -17.50 19.23 10.77
CA HIS A 75 -18.25 18.98 9.52
C HIS A 75 -19.43 18.04 9.81
N SER A 76 -20.65 18.45 9.43
CA SER A 76 -21.85 17.62 9.54
C SER A 76 -21.79 16.44 8.56
N GLY A 77 -22.28 15.28 9.00
CA GLY A 77 -22.34 14.06 8.19
C GLY A 77 -23.34 14.17 7.05
N GLY A 78 -23.27 13.24 6.09
CA GLY A 78 -24.20 13.16 4.96
C GLY A 78 -23.51 12.87 3.63
N TRP A 79 -24.27 13.00 2.54
CA TRP A 79 -23.83 12.65 1.19
C TRP A 79 -22.61 13.44 0.70
N SER A 80 -22.49 14.71 1.11
CA SER A 80 -21.33 15.56 0.79
C SER A 80 -20.03 15.01 1.38
N LEU A 81 -20.08 14.47 2.60
CA LEU A 81 -18.92 13.87 3.28
C LEU A 81 -18.52 12.54 2.62
N THR A 82 -19.51 11.71 2.26
CA THR A 82 -19.27 10.46 1.52
C THR A 82 -18.67 10.73 0.14
N ARG A 83 -19.18 11.72 -0.61
CA ARG A 83 -18.60 12.12 -1.90
C ARG A 83 -17.16 12.61 -1.74
N ALA A 84 -16.88 13.40 -0.70
CA ALA A 84 -15.52 13.85 -0.39
C ALA A 84 -14.58 12.68 -0.03
N TYR A 85 -15.08 11.68 0.71
CA TYR A 85 -14.33 10.46 1.02
C TYR A 85 -13.98 9.69 -0.26
N LEU A 86 -14.97 9.42 -1.11
CA LEU A 86 -14.78 8.70 -2.37
C LEU A 86 -13.76 9.39 -3.27
N TYR A 87 -13.77 10.71 -3.33
CA TYR A 87 -12.81 11.46 -4.15
C TYR A 87 -11.40 11.47 -3.55
N LYS A 88 -11.28 11.70 -2.23
CA LYS A 88 -9.96 11.81 -1.57
C LYS A 88 -9.23 10.48 -1.40
N GLU A 89 -9.96 9.41 -1.13
CA GLU A 89 -9.40 8.06 -0.92
C GLU A 89 -9.68 7.14 -2.13
N PHE A 90 -10.02 7.72 -3.30
CA PHE A 90 -10.48 7.02 -4.50
C PHE A 90 -9.60 5.83 -4.86
N LEU A 91 -8.28 6.01 -4.94
CA LEU A 91 -7.38 4.96 -5.40
C LEU A 91 -7.32 3.75 -4.45
N MET A 92 -7.40 3.99 -3.14
CA MET A 92 -7.42 2.90 -2.15
C MET A 92 -8.76 2.16 -2.19
N ILE A 93 -9.87 2.88 -2.32
CA ILE A 93 -11.21 2.28 -2.43
C ILE A 93 -11.33 1.48 -3.72
N LEU A 94 -10.91 2.06 -4.85
CA LEU A 94 -10.90 1.40 -6.15
C LEU A 94 -10.08 0.10 -6.08
N HIS A 95 -8.90 0.12 -5.46
CA HIS A 95 -8.11 -1.09 -5.27
C HIS A 95 -8.87 -2.17 -4.49
N HIS A 96 -9.49 -1.84 -3.35
CA HIS A 96 -10.21 -2.85 -2.55
C HIS A 96 -11.45 -3.38 -3.28
N VAL A 97 -12.21 -2.49 -3.93
CA VAL A 97 -13.38 -2.88 -4.74
C VAL A 97 -12.96 -3.75 -5.91
N PHE A 98 -11.87 -3.41 -6.60
CA PHE A 98 -11.32 -4.21 -7.69
C PHE A 98 -10.86 -5.60 -7.21
N MET A 99 -10.18 -5.66 -6.06
CA MET A 99 -9.81 -6.94 -5.45
C MET A 99 -11.06 -7.78 -5.20
N VAL A 100 -12.07 -7.24 -4.49
CA VAL A 100 -13.37 -7.88 -4.15
C VAL A 100 -14.15 -8.32 -5.38
N ALA A 101 -14.39 -7.41 -6.32
CA ALA A 101 -15.32 -7.61 -7.44
C ALA A 101 -14.70 -8.32 -8.65
N VAL A 102 -13.37 -8.29 -8.79
CA VAL A 102 -12.67 -8.85 -9.97
C VAL A 102 -11.67 -9.92 -9.54
N CYS A 103 -10.70 -9.59 -8.70
CA CYS A 103 -9.61 -10.53 -8.38
C CYS A 103 -10.10 -11.79 -7.64
N PHE A 104 -11.04 -11.67 -6.71
CA PHE A 104 -11.56 -12.84 -5.99
C PHE A 104 -12.40 -13.77 -6.88
N PRO A 105 -13.39 -13.29 -7.66
CA PRO A 105 -14.10 -14.14 -8.62
C PRO A 105 -13.15 -14.82 -9.61
N VAL A 106 -12.17 -14.09 -10.14
CA VAL A 106 -11.12 -14.68 -10.99
C VAL A 106 -10.40 -15.81 -10.25
N SER A 107 -9.97 -15.57 -9.00
CA SER A 107 -9.14 -16.51 -8.22
C SER A 107 -9.89 -17.76 -7.73
N VAL A 108 -11.20 -17.69 -7.52
CA VAL A 108 -12.00 -18.79 -6.95
C VAL A 108 -12.88 -19.48 -7.99
N LEU A 109 -13.46 -18.72 -8.93
CA LEU A 109 -14.49 -19.22 -9.86
C LEU A 109 -13.94 -19.50 -11.26
N TRP A 110 -13.15 -18.58 -11.82
CA TRP A 110 -12.68 -18.71 -13.21
C TRP A 110 -11.32 -19.37 -13.38
N ARG A 111 -10.55 -19.47 -12.29
CA ARG A 111 -9.20 -20.02 -12.31
C ARG A 111 -9.15 -21.51 -12.67
N ASP A 112 -10.27 -22.23 -12.57
CA ASP A 112 -10.35 -23.68 -12.88
C ASP A 112 -9.27 -24.50 -12.15
N GLY A 113 -8.91 -24.03 -10.94
CA GLY A 113 -7.86 -24.63 -10.12
C GLY A 113 -6.43 -24.58 -10.69
N LYS A 114 -6.12 -23.66 -11.62
CA LYS A 114 -4.77 -23.50 -12.18
C LYS A 114 -4.03 -22.30 -11.58
N GLY A 115 -2.70 -22.29 -11.59
CA GLY A 115 -1.92 -21.11 -11.21
C GLY A 115 -1.96 -20.76 -9.71
N ASP A 116 -2.08 -21.75 -8.82
CA ASP A 116 -1.99 -21.50 -7.37
C ASP A 116 -0.66 -20.86 -6.97
N PHE A 117 0.43 -21.24 -7.63
CA PHE A 117 1.74 -20.59 -7.46
C PHE A 117 1.67 -19.07 -7.65
N PHE A 118 1.04 -18.61 -8.74
CA PHE A 118 0.91 -17.20 -9.05
C PHE A 118 0.01 -16.47 -8.06
N LEU A 119 -1.09 -17.10 -7.64
CA LEU A 119 -1.95 -16.58 -6.58
C LEU A 119 -1.17 -16.45 -5.25
N GLY A 120 -0.35 -17.44 -4.91
CA GLY A 120 0.54 -17.40 -3.75
C GLY A 120 1.53 -16.24 -3.82
N CYS A 121 2.18 -16.06 -4.98
CA CYS A 121 3.05 -14.90 -5.25
C CYS A 121 2.30 -13.58 -5.03
N MET A 122 1.09 -13.44 -5.57
CA MET A 122 0.27 -12.23 -5.41
C MET A 122 -0.08 -11.93 -3.95
N LEU A 123 -0.31 -12.95 -3.12
CA LEU A 123 -0.55 -12.77 -1.69
C LEU A 123 0.71 -12.28 -0.94
N MET A 124 1.90 -12.65 -1.40
CA MET A 124 3.17 -12.15 -0.83
C MET A 124 3.37 -10.64 -1.04
N ALA A 125 2.59 -10.00 -1.94
CA ALA A 125 2.61 -8.53 -2.09
C ALA A 125 2.23 -7.78 -0.80
N GLU A 126 1.51 -8.44 0.11
CA GLU A 126 1.11 -7.89 1.40
C GLU A 126 2.26 -7.77 2.42
N VAL A 127 3.45 -8.34 2.17
CA VAL A 127 4.61 -8.25 3.09
C VAL A 127 4.99 -6.79 3.40
N SER A 128 4.73 -5.88 2.46
CA SER A 128 5.01 -4.44 2.64
C SER A 128 4.00 -3.73 3.55
N THR A 129 2.78 -4.24 3.69
CA THR A 129 1.67 -3.60 4.41
C THR A 129 1.94 -3.41 5.91
N PRO A 130 2.53 -4.36 6.66
CA PRO A 130 2.93 -4.15 8.05
C PRO A 130 3.89 -2.96 8.23
N PHE A 131 4.84 -2.77 7.32
CA PHE A 131 5.78 -1.64 7.37
C PHE A 131 5.11 -0.30 7.06
N VAL A 132 4.15 -0.29 6.12
CA VAL A 132 3.30 0.88 5.85
C VAL A 132 2.46 1.24 7.09
N CYS A 133 1.82 0.24 7.71
CA CYS A 133 1.00 0.41 8.90
C CYS A 133 1.82 0.87 10.10
N PHE A 134 2.98 0.26 10.34
CA PHE A 134 3.90 0.64 11.41
C PHE A 134 4.40 2.08 11.24
N GLY A 135 4.74 2.47 10.01
CA GLY A 135 5.10 3.85 9.68
C GLY A 135 3.98 4.84 10.04
N LYS A 136 2.72 4.51 9.72
CA LYS A 136 1.56 5.32 10.11
C LYS A 136 1.40 5.39 11.63
N ILE A 137 1.62 4.29 12.36
CA ILE A 137 1.57 4.23 13.84
C ILE A 137 2.61 5.16 14.47
N LEU A 138 3.87 5.08 14.02
CA LEU A 138 4.97 5.92 14.52
C LEU A 138 4.69 7.41 14.33
N ILE A 139 4.09 7.81 13.20
CA ILE A 139 3.67 9.18 12.96
C ILE A 139 2.60 9.61 13.98
N GLN A 140 1.65 8.73 14.35
CA GLN A 140 0.65 9.08 15.37
C GLN A 140 1.26 9.32 16.75
N TYR A 141 2.32 8.58 17.09
CA TYR A 141 3.07 8.77 18.33
C TYR A 141 4.10 9.90 18.26
N LYS A 142 4.11 10.70 17.17
CA LYS A 142 5.09 11.77 16.91
C LYS A 142 6.55 11.28 16.92
N LYS A 143 6.80 10.00 16.63
CA LYS A 143 8.13 9.37 16.60
C LYS A 143 8.83 9.46 15.22
N GLN A 144 8.40 10.38 14.36
CA GLN A 144 8.93 10.54 13.00
C GLN A 144 10.42 10.90 12.92
N HIS A 145 10.99 11.49 13.98
CA HIS A 145 12.40 11.86 14.05
C HIS A 145 13.32 10.71 14.52
N THR A 146 12.75 9.60 14.95
CA THR A 146 13.52 8.48 15.51
C THR A 146 14.22 7.66 14.43
N LEU A 147 15.33 7.01 14.80
CA LEU A 147 16.01 6.02 13.96
C LEU A 147 15.03 4.90 13.53
N LEU A 148 14.14 4.47 14.44
CA LEU A 148 13.11 3.47 14.17
C LEU A 148 12.21 3.84 12.99
N HIS A 149 11.79 5.11 12.89
CA HIS A 149 10.99 5.57 11.75
C HIS A 149 11.77 5.55 10.44
N ARG A 150 13.06 5.89 10.48
CA ARG A 150 13.94 5.85 9.30
C ARG A 150 14.17 4.42 8.83
N VAL A 151 14.52 3.51 9.74
CA VAL A 151 14.72 2.08 9.45
C VAL A 151 13.43 1.47 8.88
N ASN A 152 12.28 1.72 9.51
CA ASN A 152 11.00 1.27 8.96
C ASN A 152 10.72 1.86 7.57
N GLY A 153 11.10 3.12 7.32
CA GLY A 153 10.99 3.74 6.00
C GLY A 153 11.78 2.99 4.93
N VAL A 154 13.02 2.60 5.23
CA VAL A 154 13.86 1.79 4.33
C VAL A 154 13.26 0.40 4.14
N LEU A 155 12.85 -0.28 5.22
CA LEU A 155 12.22 -1.60 5.15
C LEU A 155 10.94 -1.56 4.29
N MET A 156 10.09 -0.55 4.48
CA MET A 156 8.91 -0.33 3.64
C MET A 156 9.28 -0.17 2.17
N LEU A 157 10.31 0.62 1.85
CA LEU A 157 10.72 0.85 0.47
C LEU A 157 11.24 -0.43 -0.20
N VAL A 158 12.13 -1.15 0.48
CA VAL A 158 12.71 -2.41 0.00
C VAL A 158 11.64 -3.47 -0.19
N THR A 159 10.78 -3.67 0.81
CA THR A 159 9.71 -4.68 0.73
C THR A 159 8.67 -4.33 -0.32
N PHE A 160 8.30 -3.06 -0.48
CA PHE A 160 7.39 -2.64 -1.54
C PHE A 160 7.99 -2.90 -2.93
N PHE A 161 9.27 -2.59 -3.12
CA PHE A 161 9.96 -2.85 -4.39
C PHE A 161 10.05 -4.36 -4.68
N CYS A 162 10.57 -5.16 -3.75
CA CYS A 162 10.79 -6.59 -3.96
C CYS A 162 9.48 -7.37 -4.07
N CYS A 163 8.57 -7.18 -3.12
CA CYS A 163 7.37 -8.01 -3.01
C CYS A 163 6.23 -7.54 -3.93
N ARG A 164 6.30 -6.33 -4.50
CA ARG A 164 5.25 -5.83 -5.42
C ARG A 164 5.74 -5.55 -6.83
N LEU A 165 6.83 -4.79 -6.98
CA LEU A 165 7.32 -4.40 -8.32
C LEU A 165 8.10 -5.53 -9.00
N LEU A 166 9.03 -6.17 -8.28
CA LEU A 166 9.81 -7.29 -8.83
C LEU A 166 9.01 -8.60 -8.90
N LEU A 167 7.88 -8.67 -8.22
CA LEU A 167 7.03 -9.86 -8.20
C LEU A 167 6.52 -10.24 -9.60
N PHE A 168 6.09 -9.28 -10.42
CA PHE A 168 5.60 -9.58 -11.78
C PHE A 168 6.73 -10.03 -12.72
N PRO A 169 7.88 -9.35 -12.82
CA PRO A 169 9.04 -9.87 -13.54
C PRO A 169 9.44 -11.27 -13.07
N TYR A 170 9.40 -11.55 -11.76
CA TYR A 170 9.67 -12.87 -11.22
C TYR A 170 8.66 -13.93 -11.70
N MET A 171 7.36 -13.63 -11.64
CA MET A 171 6.31 -14.52 -12.14
C MET A 171 6.48 -14.82 -13.64
N TYR A 172 6.80 -13.80 -14.44
CA TYR A 172 7.08 -13.98 -15.87
C TYR A 172 8.33 -14.82 -16.10
N TRP A 173 9.37 -14.64 -15.29
CA TRP A 173 10.60 -15.41 -15.37
C TRP A 173 10.36 -16.89 -15.07
N VAL A 174 9.64 -17.20 -13.98
CA VAL A 174 9.31 -18.58 -13.60
C VAL A 174 8.44 -19.25 -14.68
N TYR A 175 7.44 -18.54 -15.21
CA TYR A 175 6.67 -19.03 -16.35
C TYR A 175 7.56 -19.30 -17.56
N GLY A 176 8.46 -18.37 -17.89
CA GLY A 176 9.43 -18.50 -18.97
C GLY A 176 10.30 -19.73 -18.84
N GLN A 177 10.84 -20.01 -17.64
CA GLN A 177 11.60 -21.23 -17.36
C GLN A 177 10.77 -22.49 -17.63
N ARG A 178 9.49 -22.49 -17.24
CA ARG A 178 8.58 -23.62 -17.46
C ARG A 178 8.29 -23.89 -18.93
N VAL A 179 8.25 -22.87 -19.79
CA VAL A 179 8.01 -23.02 -21.24
C VAL A 179 9.27 -22.94 -22.10
N GLY A 180 10.45 -22.83 -21.49
CA GLY A 180 11.73 -22.73 -22.20
C GLY A 180 11.96 -21.39 -22.93
N LEU A 181 11.31 -20.30 -22.48
CA LEU A 181 11.43 -18.97 -23.08
C LEU A 181 12.24 -18.01 -22.19
N PRO A 182 13.07 -17.14 -22.78
CA PRO A 182 13.70 -16.05 -22.03
C PRO A 182 12.66 -15.00 -21.62
N LEU A 183 12.89 -14.32 -20.48
CA LEU A 183 11.95 -13.40 -19.84
C LEU A 183 11.32 -12.37 -20.79
N TYR A 184 12.11 -11.75 -21.66
CA TYR A 184 11.63 -10.70 -22.57
C TYR A 184 10.68 -11.21 -23.66
N ARG A 185 10.69 -12.53 -23.97
CA ARG A 185 9.76 -13.14 -24.92
C ARG A 185 8.44 -13.56 -24.29
N VAL A 186 8.38 -13.70 -22.97
CA VAL A 186 7.19 -14.17 -22.24
C VAL A 186 5.95 -13.30 -22.52
N PRO A 187 6.01 -11.95 -22.47
CA PRO A 187 4.84 -11.13 -22.76
C PRO A 187 4.26 -11.33 -24.17
N PHE A 188 5.10 -11.65 -25.16
CA PHE A 188 4.66 -11.86 -26.54
C PHE A 188 4.10 -13.25 -26.82
N ASN A 189 4.36 -14.21 -25.92
CA ASN A 189 3.86 -15.59 -26.04
C ASN A 189 2.66 -15.86 -25.12
N LEU A 190 2.46 -15.03 -24.10
CA LEU A 190 1.27 -15.08 -23.25
C LEU A 190 0.08 -14.45 -23.95
N SER A 191 -1.11 -15.00 -23.71
CA SER A 191 -2.34 -14.41 -24.22
C SER A 191 -2.50 -12.96 -23.70
N PRO A 192 -3.01 -12.03 -24.53
CA PRO A 192 -3.10 -10.61 -24.17
C PRO A 192 -3.86 -10.34 -22.86
N GLU A 193 -4.83 -11.18 -22.51
CA GLU A 193 -5.67 -11.04 -21.32
C GLU A 193 -4.85 -11.13 -20.02
N TYR A 194 -3.86 -12.01 -19.98
CA TYR A 194 -2.99 -12.15 -18.80
C TYR A 194 -2.02 -10.97 -18.68
N ASN A 195 -1.48 -10.49 -19.79
CA ASN A 195 -0.65 -9.28 -19.81
C ASN A 195 -1.45 -8.06 -19.37
N LEU A 196 -2.71 -7.95 -19.82
CA LEU A 196 -3.62 -6.90 -19.39
C LEU A 196 -3.92 -7.00 -17.89
N GLY A 197 -4.22 -8.20 -17.38
CA GLY A 197 -4.42 -8.43 -15.95
C GLY A 197 -3.19 -8.06 -15.11
N ALA A 198 -2.01 -8.47 -15.55
CA ALA A 198 -0.74 -8.10 -14.91
C ALA A 198 -0.52 -6.57 -14.92
N ALA A 199 -0.76 -5.91 -16.04
CA ALA A 199 -0.63 -4.47 -16.17
C ALA A 199 -1.60 -3.71 -15.25
N ILE A 200 -2.87 -4.13 -15.19
CA ILE A 200 -3.90 -3.55 -14.31
C ILE A 200 -3.50 -3.69 -12.84
N LEU A 201 -3.00 -4.87 -12.44
CA LEU A 201 -2.55 -5.11 -11.07
C LEU A 201 -1.25 -4.36 -10.72
N MET A 202 -0.36 -4.18 -11.69
CA MET A 202 0.93 -3.49 -11.52
C MET A 202 0.77 -1.96 -11.46
N ALA A 203 -0.12 -1.38 -12.27
CA ALA A 203 -0.31 0.06 -12.37
C ALA A 203 -0.45 0.80 -11.02
N PRO A 204 -1.33 0.37 -10.07
CA PRO A 204 -1.41 1.03 -8.78
C PRO A 204 -0.14 0.86 -7.94
N GLN A 205 0.57 -0.28 -8.06
CA GLN A 205 1.81 -0.53 -7.33
C GLN A 205 2.92 0.43 -7.77
N VAL A 206 3.10 0.60 -9.08
CA VAL A 206 4.08 1.56 -9.63
C VAL A 206 3.76 2.98 -9.19
N TYR A 207 2.49 3.38 -9.25
CA TYR A 207 2.06 4.70 -8.81
C TYR A 207 2.33 4.95 -7.32
N TRP A 208 1.96 4.00 -6.44
CA TRP A 208 2.23 4.14 -5.01
C TRP A 208 3.72 4.13 -4.70
N PHE A 209 4.50 3.30 -5.37
CA PHE A 209 5.95 3.29 -5.21
C PHE A 209 6.55 4.64 -5.58
N TYR A 210 6.12 5.24 -6.70
CA TYR A 210 6.52 6.60 -7.07
C TYR A 210 6.18 7.63 -5.97
N LEU A 211 4.98 7.58 -5.40
CA LEU A 211 4.61 8.49 -4.30
C LEU A 211 5.47 8.29 -3.04
N ILE A 212 5.80 7.04 -2.70
CA ILE A 212 6.67 6.71 -1.57
C ILE A 212 8.08 7.26 -1.82
N CYS A 213 8.64 7.01 -3.01
CA CYS A 213 9.95 7.52 -3.43
C CYS A 213 10.00 9.05 -3.41
N ARG A 214 8.97 9.72 -3.97
CA ARG A 214 8.87 11.18 -3.97
C ARG A 214 8.85 11.74 -2.54
N ARG A 215 8.13 11.09 -1.63
CA ARG A 215 8.09 11.49 -0.22
C ARG A 215 9.43 11.28 0.46
N ALA A 216 10.06 10.13 0.26
CA ALA A 216 11.39 9.83 0.80
C ALA A 216 12.44 10.84 0.31
N TYR A 217 12.44 11.14 -0.99
CA TYR A 217 13.31 12.15 -1.59
C TYR A 217 13.08 13.54 -1.00
N THR A 218 11.82 13.94 -0.79
CA THR A 218 11.49 15.23 -0.17
C THR A 218 12.04 15.34 1.25
N LEU A 219 11.88 14.28 2.05
CA LEU A 219 12.42 14.22 3.42
C LEU A 219 13.95 14.24 3.43
N PHE A 220 14.58 13.49 2.52
CA PHE A 220 16.03 13.49 2.35
C PHE A 220 16.54 14.89 2.00
N ARG A 221 15.95 15.55 1.00
CA ARG A 221 16.32 16.92 0.61
C ARG A 221 16.16 17.91 1.75
N GLN A 222 15.07 17.83 2.52
CA GLN A 222 14.87 18.67 3.71
C GLN A 222 15.95 18.44 4.78
N SER A 223 16.36 17.19 5.01
CA SER A 223 17.45 16.90 5.96
C SER A 223 18.79 17.45 5.51
N VAL A 224 19.13 17.31 4.22
CA VAL A 224 20.38 17.85 3.65
C VAL A 224 20.41 19.37 3.72
N LEU A 225 19.31 20.04 3.37
CA LEU A 225 19.19 21.49 3.47
C LEU A 225 19.27 21.99 4.92
N SER A 226 18.72 21.25 5.88
CA SER A 226 18.80 21.60 7.31
C SER A 226 20.20 21.39 7.91
N GLN A 227 21.04 20.57 7.29
CA GLN A 227 22.43 20.32 7.70
C GLN A 227 23.45 21.26 7.04
N ARG A 228 23.03 22.07 6.04
CA ARG A 228 23.91 23.07 5.45
C ARG A 228 24.16 24.17 6.50
N PRO A 229 25.42 24.52 6.82
CA PRO A 229 25.69 25.58 7.79
C PRO A 229 25.01 26.86 7.32
N LYS A 230 24.35 27.57 8.25
CA LYS A 230 23.94 28.96 8.04
C LYS A 230 25.23 29.77 7.87
N ASN A 231 25.76 29.84 6.65
CA ASN A 231 26.84 30.78 6.36
C ASN A 231 26.33 32.16 6.74
N GLY A 232 27.08 32.81 7.63
CA GLY A 232 26.68 34.04 8.30
C GLY A 232 26.12 35.07 7.34
N HIS A 233 24.85 35.38 7.50
CA HIS A 233 24.35 36.72 7.27
C HIS A 233 23.87 37.21 8.64
N PRO A 234 24.40 38.33 9.16
CA PRO A 234 23.88 38.89 10.39
C PRO A 234 22.39 39.18 10.21
N ALA A 235 21.61 38.85 11.24
CA ALA A 235 20.20 39.21 11.30
C ALA A 235 20.06 40.71 11.04
N PRO A 236 19.09 41.16 10.21
CA PRO A 236 18.80 42.59 10.15
C PRO A 236 18.40 43.03 11.55
N VAL A 237 19.19 43.96 12.07
CA VAL A 237 18.98 44.61 13.36
C VAL A 237 17.55 45.14 13.41
N SER A 238 16.86 44.78 14.49
CA SER A 238 15.60 45.37 14.89
C SER A 238 15.75 46.88 15.06
N THR A 239 15.15 47.67 14.17
CA THR A 239 14.80 49.06 14.48
C THR A 239 13.44 49.07 15.15
N SER A 240 13.47 49.22 16.48
CA SER A 240 12.33 49.64 17.28
C SER A 240 11.91 51.07 16.94
N ALA A 241 10.61 51.32 17.02
CA ALA A 241 9.91 52.59 17.19
C ALA A 241 9.83 53.55 15.97
N LYS A 242 8.63 53.60 15.37
CA LYS A 242 7.83 54.83 15.39
C LYS A 242 6.33 54.52 15.23
N GLU A 243 5.65 54.83 16.31
CA GLU A 243 4.23 55.17 16.49
C GLU A 243 3.70 56.05 15.35
N GLN A 244 2.59 55.63 14.71
CA GLN A 244 1.59 56.57 14.19
C GLN A 244 0.26 55.88 13.85
N ASP A 245 -0.70 56.19 14.72
CA ASP A 245 -2.14 56.28 14.54
C ASP A 245 -2.56 56.83 13.15
N CYS A 246 -3.55 56.21 12.49
CA CYS A 246 -4.75 56.88 11.95
C CYS A 246 -5.67 55.89 11.18
N SER A 247 -6.89 55.72 11.71
CA SER A 247 -8.20 55.70 11.01
C SER A 247 -8.30 55.18 9.56
N GLN A 248 -8.96 54.04 9.37
CA GLN A 248 -10.32 53.88 8.77
C GLN A 248 -10.64 52.40 8.53
#